data_AF-A0A139XYZ9-F1
#
_entry.id   AF-A0A139XYZ9-F1
#
_cell.length_a   1.000
_cell.length_b   1.000
_cell.length_c   1.000
_cell.angle_alpha   90.00
_cell.angle_beta   90.00
_cell.angle_gamma   90.00
#
_symmetry.space_group_name_H-M   'P 1'
#
loop_
_entity.id
_entity.type
_entity.pdbx_description
1 polymer ?
#
loop_
_entity_poly.entity_id
_entity_poly.type
_entity_poly.pdbx_seq_one_letter_code
_entity_poly.pdbx_strand_id
1 'polypeptide(L)'
;MSEENAARGCVVLAVLHEGRGNAQTKATNWVEEKERLLSFARAAEETTGEKIEEVLLMNTSQEILEGLSSNFFVYSASQNRLFAGDAARCLPGTVRALVLKLLEKEEIFISESAPCWRLREAEEWTAAFLTSTSRLVCPVRKILVWRERTPNKVQRKTPRPGPQRLADAAKENKKTYQASAEARTEADGEKEEQEKEEEQEEQDEECDKGRTEGGQVVATLEFDLQKERFSLKIAEMVREAADAASTVVAIADESSREGS
;
A
#
# COMPACT_ATOMS: atom_id res chain seq x y z
N MET A 1 -24.90 -4.97 8.48
CA MET A 1 -24.54 -3.56 8.15
C MET A 1 -25.85 -2.79 8.03
N SER A 2 -26.00 -1.62 8.67
CA SER A 2 -27.19 -0.79 8.48
C SER A 2 -27.21 -0.22 7.06
N GLU A 3 -28.41 0.05 6.53
CA GLU A 3 -28.60 0.62 5.18
C GLU A 3 -27.87 1.95 4.99
N GLU A 4 -27.82 2.76 6.04
CA GLU A 4 -27.08 4.02 6.11
C GLU A 4 -25.56 3.85 5.88
N ASN A 5 -24.97 2.77 6.40
CA ASN A 5 -23.55 2.48 6.21
C ASN A 5 -23.24 2.01 4.78
N ALA A 6 -24.19 1.33 4.11
CA ALA A 6 -24.04 0.96 2.70
C ALA A 6 -24.16 2.19 1.80
N ALA A 7 -25.11 3.08 2.09
CA ALA A 7 -25.34 4.31 1.32
C ALA A 7 -24.15 5.31 1.40
N ARG A 8 -23.45 5.37 2.54
CA ARG A 8 -22.22 6.16 2.68
C ARG A 8 -21.07 5.63 1.83
N GLY A 9 -20.99 4.31 1.67
CA GLY A 9 -19.83 3.62 1.11
C GLY A 9 -18.57 3.75 1.98
N CYS A 10 -17.49 3.11 1.54
CA CYS A 10 -16.18 3.15 2.18
C CYS A 10 -15.12 3.80 1.28
N VAL A 11 -14.09 4.35 1.94
CA VAL A 11 -12.84 4.76 1.28
C VAL A 11 -11.81 3.67 1.50
N VAL A 12 -11.09 3.35 0.45
CA VAL A 12 -10.07 2.32 0.46
C VAL A 12 -8.74 2.87 -0.02
N LEU A 13 -7.65 2.33 0.52
CA LEU A 13 -6.29 2.69 0.13
C LEU A 13 -5.64 1.54 -0.64
N ALA A 14 -5.38 1.69 -1.93
CA ALA A 14 -4.58 0.76 -2.72
C ALA A 14 -3.08 1.01 -2.49
N VAL A 15 -2.37 -0.02 -2.07
CA VAL A 15 -0.93 0.00 -1.76
C VAL A 15 -0.22 -1.04 -2.62
N LEU A 16 0.99 -0.72 -3.08
CA LEU A 16 1.83 -1.68 -3.78
C LEU A 16 2.23 -2.85 -2.87
N HIS A 17 1.77 -4.06 -3.21
CA HIS A 17 2.06 -5.30 -2.49
C HIS A 17 1.80 -6.52 -3.38
N GLU A 18 2.65 -7.55 -3.30
CA GLU A 18 2.56 -8.78 -4.11
C GLU A 18 1.41 -9.73 -3.70
N GLY A 19 0.45 -9.27 -2.89
CA GLY A 19 -0.60 -10.13 -2.32
C GLY A 19 -0.10 -11.10 -1.25
N ARG A 20 -0.90 -12.13 -0.95
CA ARG A 20 -0.56 -13.15 0.05
C ARG A 20 0.40 -14.19 -0.52
N GLY A 21 1.35 -14.67 0.29
CA GLY A 21 2.21 -15.80 -0.10
C GLY A 21 1.45 -17.12 -0.30
N ASN A 22 0.34 -17.32 0.43
CA ASN A 22 -0.62 -18.40 0.18
C ASN A 22 -2.04 -17.84 0.27
N ALA A 23 -2.69 -17.70 -0.88
CA ALA A 23 -4.03 -17.14 -0.98
C ALA A 23 -5.12 -18.00 -0.32
N GLN A 24 -4.94 -19.33 -0.21
CA GLN A 24 -5.97 -20.24 0.31
C GLN A 24 -6.10 -20.22 1.83
N THR A 25 -5.08 -19.72 2.54
CA THR A 25 -5.06 -19.77 4.00
C THR A 25 -5.21 -18.38 4.59
N LYS A 26 -6.24 -18.21 5.41
CA LYS A 26 -6.41 -17.03 6.27
C LYS A 26 -5.41 -17.11 7.44
N ALA A 27 -4.15 -16.83 7.16
CA ALA A 27 -3.07 -16.92 8.13
C ALA A 27 -2.89 -15.61 8.92
N THR A 28 -2.50 -15.73 10.18
CA THR A 28 -2.14 -14.61 11.08
C THR A 28 -0.66 -14.28 11.04
N ASN A 29 0.16 -15.03 10.29
CA ASN A 29 1.62 -14.98 10.29
C ASN A 29 2.25 -13.74 9.60
N TRP A 30 1.48 -12.71 9.30
CA TRP A 30 1.92 -11.49 8.60
C TRP A 30 1.62 -10.21 9.39
N VAL A 31 1.63 -10.31 10.73
CA VAL A 31 1.25 -9.21 11.64
C VAL A 31 2.09 -7.95 11.40
N GLU A 32 3.41 -8.08 11.25
CA GLU A 32 4.32 -6.95 11.04
C GLU A 32 4.03 -6.23 9.72
N GLU A 33 3.91 -6.97 8.62
CA GLU A 33 3.56 -6.39 7.32
C GLU A 33 2.17 -5.74 7.37
N LYS A 34 1.20 -6.37 8.04
CA LYS A 34 -0.13 -5.79 8.21
C LYS A 34 -0.08 -4.48 8.99
N GLU A 35 0.68 -4.39 10.07
CA GLU A 35 0.82 -3.13 10.83
C GLU A 35 1.49 -2.05 9.97
N ARG A 36 2.48 -2.41 9.14
CA ARG A 36 3.09 -1.49 8.17
C ARG A 36 2.06 -0.97 7.16
N LEU A 37 1.25 -1.83 6.58
CA LEU A 37 0.19 -1.42 5.64
C LEU A 37 -0.88 -0.54 6.32
N LEU A 38 -1.21 -0.82 7.57
CA LEU A 38 -2.13 0.00 8.37
C LEU A 38 -1.53 1.37 8.74
N SER A 39 -0.20 1.47 8.90
CA SER A 39 0.45 2.77 9.12
C SER A 39 0.32 3.69 7.90
N PHE A 40 0.38 3.13 6.68
CA PHE A 40 0.10 3.89 5.46
C PHE A 40 -1.35 4.38 5.39
N ALA A 41 -2.31 3.57 5.85
CA ALA A 41 -3.69 3.99 5.97
C ALA A 41 -3.81 5.21 6.90
N ARG A 42 -3.23 5.15 8.10
CA ARG A 42 -3.25 6.27 9.07
C ARG A 42 -2.61 7.53 8.47
N ALA A 43 -1.47 7.41 7.78
CA ALA A 43 -0.82 8.54 7.12
C ALA A 43 -1.68 9.12 5.97
N ALA A 44 -2.40 8.28 5.23
CA ALA A 44 -3.36 8.73 4.23
C ALA A 44 -4.56 9.44 4.87
N GLU A 45 -5.08 8.95 6.01
CA GLU A 45 -6.14 9.60 6.78
C GLU A 45 -5.74 11.01 7.22
N GLU A 46 -4.53 11.16 7.79
CA GLU A 46 -3.99 12.45 8.24
C GLU A 46 -3.84 13.46 7.09
N THR A 47 -3.38 13.00 5.93
CA THR A 47 -3.11 13.88 4.78
C THR A 47 -4.34 14.22 3.95
N THR A 48 -5.35 13.35 3.92
CA THR A 48 -6.55 13.53 3.10
C THR A 48 -7.79 13.95 3.87
N GLY A 49 -7.81 13.73 5.19
CA GLY A 49 -9.01 13.89 6.03
C GLY A 49 -10.08 12.82 5.80
N GLU A 50 -9.82 11.82 4.96
CA GLU A 50 -10.72 10.71 4.69
C GLU A 50 -10.42 9.56 5.63
N LYS A 51 -11.45 8.97 6.26
CA LYS A 51 -11.30 7.73 7.03
C LYS A 51 -11.08 6.55 6.08
N ILE A 52 -10.02 5.78 6.26
CA ILE A 52 -9.69 4.62 5.44
C ILE A 52 -10.22 3.36 6.11
N GLU A 53 -11.19 2.68 5.49
CA GLU A 53 -11.81 1.50 6.08
C GLU A 53 -11.24 0.16 5.58
N GLU A 54 -10.43 0.17 4.52
CA GLU A 54 -9.73 -1.02 4.03
C GLU A 54 -8.47 -0.64 3.24
N VAL A 55 -7.44 -1.49 3.33
CA VAL A 55 -6.25 -1.39 2.48
C VAL A 55 -6.31 -2.49 1.43
N LEU A 56 -6.23 -2.11 0.16
CA LEU A 56 -6.19 -3.00 -1.01
C LEU A 56 -4.73 -3.31 -1.39
N LEU A 57 -4.48 -4.58 -1.67
CA LEU A 57 -3.20 -5.09 -2.14
C LEU A 57 -3.18 -5.00 -3.67
N MET A 58 -2.36 -4.11 -4.20
CA MET A 58 -2.18 -3.89 -5.64
C MET A 58 -0.77 -4.29 -6.04
N ASN A 59 -0.60 -5.21 -6.98
CA ASN A 59 0.74 -5.66 -7.36
C ASN A 59 1.49 -4.64 -8.23
N THR A 60 2.73 -4.96 -8.59
CA THR A 60 3.57 -4.13 -9.47
C THR A 60 3.03 -3.97 -10.90
N SER A 61 2.18 -4.89 -11.36
CA SER A 61 1.43 -4.77 -12.62
C SER A 61 0.17 -3.88 -12.50
N GLN A 62 -0.06 -3.31 -11.32
CA GLN A 62 -1.23 -2.53 -10.94
C GLN A 62 -2.55 -3.31 -10.97
N GLU A 63 -2.48 -4.64 -10.84
CA GLU A 63 -3.65 -5.47 -10.61
C GLU A 63 -4.03 -5.38 -9.13
N ILE A 64 -5.28 -5.03 -8.84
CA ILE A 64 -5.81 -4.96 -7.49
C ILE A 64 -6.37 -6.34 -7.13
N LEU A 65 -5.72 -7.01 -6.19
CA LEU A 65 -6.02 -8.41 -5.86
C LEU A 65 -7.20 -8.48 -4.87
N GLU A 66 -6.96 -8.09 -3.63
CA GLU A 66 -7.92 -8.14 -2.52
C GLU A 66 -7.52 -7.15 -1.42
N GLY A 67 -8.39 -6.96 -0.42
CA GLY A 67 -8.07 -6.20 0.79
C GLY A 67 -7.36 -7.03 1.86
N LEU A 68 -6.92 -6.39 2.94
CA LEU A 68 -6.33 -7.09 4.09
C LEU A 68 -7.30 -8.12 4.70
N SER A 69 -8.61 -7.83 4.62
CA SER A 69 -9.68 -8.62 5.22
C SER A 69 -10.90 -8.86 4.33
N SER A 70 -10.83 -8.49 3.05
CA SER A 70 -11.96 -8.51 2.12
C SER A 70 -11.53 -8.89 0.71
N ASN A 71 -12.45 -9.36 -0.11
CA ASN A 71 -12.24 -9.41 -1.56
C ASN A 71 -12.71 -8.10 -2.21
N PHE A 72 -12.22 -7.80 -3.40
CA PHE A 72 -12.50 -6.56 -4.12
C PHE A 72 -13.13 -6.84 -5.48
N PHE A 73 -14.13 -6.04 -5.83
CA PHE A 73 -14.87 -6.13 -7.08
C PHE A 73 -15.00 -4.74 -7.72
N VAL A 74 -14.93 -4.71 -9.05
CA VAL A 74 -15.16 -3.51 -9.87
C VAL A 74 -16.06 -3.85 -11.03
N TYR A 75 -17.01 -2.97 -11.34
CA TYR A 75 -17.83 -3.03 -12.53
C TYR A 75 -17.25 -2.13 -13.63
N SER A 76 -17.01 -2.71 -14.80
CA SER A 76 -16.62 -2.00 -16.02
C SER A 76 -17.85 -1.77 -16.88
N ALA A 77 -18.21 -0.51 -17.12
CA ALA A 77 -19.34 -0.17 -17.98
C ALA A 77 -19.03 -0.50 -19.45
N SER A 78 -17.82 -0.19 -19.92
CA SER A 78 -17.40 -0.47 -21.31
C SER A 78 -17.41 -1.95 -21.68
N GLN A 79 -17.12 -2.85 -20.72
CA GLN A 79 -17.12 -4.30 -20.93
C GLN A 79 -18.38 -5.00 -20.40
N ASN A 80 -19.28 -4.24 -19.77
CA ASN A 80 -20.54 -4.71 -19.18
C ASN A 80 -20.35 -5.95 -18.28
N ARG A 81 -19.36 -5.91 -17.38
CA ARG A 81 -19.04 -7.03 -16.48
C ARG A 81 -18.30 -6.61 -15.22
N LEU A 82 -18.37 -7.47 -14.21
CA LEU A 82 -17.58 -7.37 -12.99
C LEU A 82 -16.20 -8.00 -13.17
N PHE A 83 -15.22 -7.46 -12.44
CA PHE A 83 -13.87 -7.97 -12.31
C PHE A 83 -13.56 -8.22 -10.84
N ALA A 84 -12.93 -9.34 -10.54
CA ALA A 84 -12.44 -9.68 -9.21
C ALA A 84 -11.19 -10.55 -9.32
N GLY A 85 -10.32 -10.48 -8.31
CA GLY A 85 -9.18 -11.38 -8.22
C GLY A 85 -9.60 -12.87 -8.26
N ASP A 86 -8.80 -13.66 -8.97
CA ASP A 86 -9.01 -15.10 -9.08
C ASP A 86 -8.75 -15.81 -7.75
N ALA A 87 -9.37 -16.98 -7.59
CA ALA A 87 -9.23 -17.77 -6.37
C ALA A 87 -7.81 -18.29 -6.14
N ALA A 88 -6.90 -18.30 -7.11
CA ALA A 88 -5.52 -18.77 -6.91
C ALA A 88 -4.66 -17.70 -6.21
N ARG A 89 -4.97 -16.40 -6.42
CA ARG A 89 -4.25 -15.27 -5.83
C ARG A 89 -5.00 -14.57 -4.70
N CYS A 90 -6.30 -14.76 -4.58
CA CYS A 90 -7.15 -14.15 -3.57
C CYS A 90 -7.86 -15.18 -2.70
N LEU A 91 -8.18 -14.81 -1.47
CA LEU A 91 -8.86 -15.68 -0.53
C LEU A 91 -10.27 -16.04 -1.04
N PRO A 92 -10.67 -17.33 -1.09
CA PRO A 92 -12.02 -17.73 -1.47
C PRO A 92 -13.01 -17.42 -0.33
N GLY A 93 -13.38 -16.15 -0.16
CA GLY A 93 -14.27 -15.70 0.89
C GLY A 93 -15.69 -16.29 0.76
N THR A 94 -16.33 -16.60 1.89
CA THR A 94 -17.70 -17.15 1.91
C THR A 94 -18.73 -16.18 1.33
N VAL A 95 -18.61 -14.89 1.64
CA VAL A 95 -19.47 -13.85 1.05
C VAL A 95 -19.17 -13.65 -0.44
N ARG A 96 -17.91 -13.76 -0.86
CA ARG A 96 -17.54 -13.79 -2.29
C ARG A 96 -18.28 -14.92 -2.99
N ALA A 97 -18.25 -16.14 -2.45
CA ALA A 97 -18.96 -17.28 -3.03
C ALA A 97 -20.48 -17.03 -3.15
N LEU A 98 -21.09 -16.43 -2.13
CA LEU A 98 -22.50 -16.02 -2.19
C LEU A 98 -22.76 -14.97 -3.29
N VAL A 99 -21.92 -13.95 -3.40
CA VAL A 99 -21.99 -12.94 -4.46
C VAL A 99 -21.91 -13.59 -5.83
N LEU A 100 -20.90 -14.44 -6.08
CA LEU A 100 -20.74 -15.12 -7.38
C LEU A 100 -21.99 -15.91 -7.78
N LYS A 101 -22.57 -16.66 -6.83
CA LYS A 101 -23.80 -17.43 -7.06
C LYS A 101 -25.00 -16.53 -7.40
N LEU A 102 -25.12 -15.39 -6.73
CA LEU A 102 -26.21 -14.44 -6.99
C LEU A 102 -26.02 -13.72 -8.33
N LEU A 103 -24.80 -13.35 -8.68
CA LEU A 103 -24.49 -12.76 -9.98
C LEU A 103 -24.80 -13.71 -11.13
N GLU A 104 -24.45 -14.99 -10.99
CA GLU A 104 -24.81 -16.03 -11.95
C GLU A 104 -26.33 -16.14 -12.14
N LYS A 105 -27.09 -16.14 -11.04
CA LYS A 105 -28.56 -16.19 -11.07
C LYS A 105 -29.18 -14.96 -11.76
N GLU A 106 -28.61 -13.78 -11.57
CA GLU A 106 -29.07 -12.52 -12.17
C GLU A 106 -28.49 -12.28 -13.57
N GLU A 107 -27.78 -13.26 -14.15
CA GLU A 107 -27.14 -13.17 -15.46
C GLU A 107 -26.15 -11.99 -15.58
N ILE A 108 -25.50 -11.62 -14.46
CA ILE A 108 -24.48 -10.57 -14.42
C ILE A 108 -23.11 -11.22 -14.68
N PHE A 109 -22.47 -10.82 -15.77
CA PHE A 109 -21.16 -11.34 -16.16
C PHE A 109 -20.06 -10.95 -15.18
N ILE A 110 -19.20 -11.91 -14.87
CA ILE A 110 -18.00 -11.70 -14.05
C ILE A 110 -16.78 -12.34 -14.72
N SER A 111 -15.66 -11.62 -14.66
CA SER A 111 -14.32 -12.10 -14.98
C SER A 111 -13.55 -12.31 -13.70
N GLU A 112 -13.13 -13.54 -13.42
CA GLU A 112 -12.18 -13.86 -12.35
C GLU A 112 -10.74 -13.51 -12.78
N SER A 113 -10.55 -12.23 -13.08
CA SER A 113 -9.27 -11.60 -13.38
C SER A 113 -9.19 -10.29 -12.59
N ALA A 114 -8.10 -10.11 -11.84
CA ALA A 114 -7.91 -8.94 -11.00
C ALA A 114 -8.03 -7.63 -11.83
N PRO A 115 -8.84 -6.65 -11.40
CA PRO A 115 -8.97 -5.38 -12.11
C PRO A 115 -7.64 -4.60 -12.10
N CYS A 116 -7.23 -4.05 -13.25
CA CYS A 116 -5.99 -3.30 -13.38
C CYS A 116 -6.24 -1.80 -13.24
N TRP A 117 -5.68 -1.16 -12.20
CA TRP A 117 -5.87 0.28 -11.92
C TRP A 117 -5.55 1.18 -13.11
N ARG A 118 -4.54 0.81 -13.89
CA ARG A 118 -4.10 1.56 -15.08
C ARG A 118 -5.16 1.59 -16.19
N LEU A 119 -6.12 0.66 -16.18
CA LEU A 119 -7.19 0.57 -17.16
C LEU A 119 -8.49 1.22 -16.71
N ARG A 120 -8.58 1.71 -15.47
CA ARG A 120 -9.84 2.23 -14.86
C ARG A 120 -10.61 3.24 -15.70
N GLU A 121 -9.89 4.12 -16.41
CA GLU A 121 -10.48 5.14 -17.28
C GLU A 121 -10.96 4.53 -18.60
N ALA A 122 -10.12 3.71 -19.24
CA ALA A 122 -10.45 3.04 -20.50
C ALA A 122 -11.57 2.00 -20.34
N GLU A 123 -11.66 1.37 -19.17
CA GLU A 123 -12.68 0.38 -18.84
C GLU A 123 -13.95 1.01 -18.28
N GLU A 124 -13.98 2.33 -18.05
CA GLU A 124 -15.11 3.05 -17.47
C GLU A 124 -15.59 2.39 -16.17
N TRP A 125 -14.72 2.35 -15.15
CA TRP A 125 -15.09 1.84 -13.84
C TRP A 125 -16.16 2.72 -13.19
N THR A 126 -17.40 2.23 -13.08
CA THR A 126 -18.53 3.03 -12.56
C THR A 126 -19.01 2.59 -11.18
N ALA A 127 -18.64 1.39 -10.73
CA ALA A 127 -18.94 0.93 -9.38
C ALA A 127 -17.86 -0.02 -8.86
N ALA A 128 -17.65 -0.02 -7.55
CA ALA A 128 -16.79 -0.97 -6.87
C ALA A 128 -17.38 -1.34 -5.50
N PHE A 129 -17.01 -2.52 -4.99
CA PHE A 129 -17.41 -2.96 -3.66
C PHE A 129 -16.42 -3.97 -3.07
N LEU A 130 -16.47 -4.09 -1.75
CA LEU A 130 -15.75 -5.09 -0.97
C LEU A 130 -16.69 -6.19 -0.52
N THR A 131 -16.16 -7.40 -0.32
CA THR A 131 -16.89 -8.47 0.36
C THR A 131 -16.12 -9.01 1.56
N SER A 132 -16.77 -9.13 2.72
CA SER A 132 -16.23 -9.81 3.90
C SER A 132 -17.34 -10.40 4.77
N THR A 133 -17.05 -11.42 5.56
CA THR A 133 -18.04 -12.01 6.48
C THR A 133 -18.58 -10.98 7.49
N SER A 134 -17.77 -10.02 7.91
CA SER A 134 -18.17 -8.99 8.89
C SER A 134 -19.09 -7.91 8.31
N ARG A 135 -18.97 -7.62 7.01
CA ARG A 135 -19.65 -6.48 6.36
C ARG A 135 -20.62 -6.90 5.26
N LEU A 136 -20.68 -8.19 4.92
CA LEU A 136 -21.31 -8.66 3.68
C LEU A 136 -20.69 -7.93 2.48
N VAL A 137 -21.50 -7.16 1.74
CA VAL A 137 -21.05 -6.29 0.65
C VAL A 137 -20.96 -4.85 1.15
N CYS A 138 -19.84 -4.20 0.93
CA CYS A 138 -19.62 -2.79 1.27
C CYS A 138 -19.28 -2.01 0.00
N PRO A 139 -20.17 -1.12 -0.49
CA PRO A 139 -19.87 -0.24 -1.62
C PRO A 139 -18.62 0.60 -1.36
N VAL A 140 -17.78 0.74 -2.38
CA VAL A 140 -16.61 1.63 -2.35
C VAL A 140 -17.01 2.95 -2.99
N ARG A 141 -16.88 4.06 -2.26
CA ARG A 141 -17.11 5.41 -2.80
C ARG A 141 -15.84 6.08 -3.32
N LYS A 142 -14.67 5.66 -2.83
CA LYS A 142 -13.40 6.29 -3.19
C LYS A 142 -12.24 5.30 -3.03
N ILE A 143 -11.35 5.27 -4.02
CA ILE A 143 -10.07 4.57 -3.98
C ILE A 143 -8.97 5.62 -3.99
N LEU A 144 -8.08 5.56 -3.01
CA LEU A 144 -6.83 6.32 -2.96
C LEU A 144 -5.67 5.40 -3.32
N VAL A 145 -4.69 5.87 -4.08
CA VAL A 145 -3.47 5.10 -4.38
C VAL A 145 -2.30 5.66 -3.60
N TRP A 146 -1.71 4.82 -2.76
CA TRP A 146 -0.52 5.15 -1.99
C TRP A 146 0.76 4.86 -2.77
N ARG A 147 1.72 5.78 -2.70
CA ARG A 147 3.09 5.56 -3.11
C ARG A 147 4.01 5.80 -1.93
N GLU A 148 4.67 4.74 -1.48
CA GLU A 148 5.76 4.83 -0.52
C GLU A 148 6.91 5.64 -1.15
N ARG A 149 7.49 6.58 -0.40
CA ARG A 149 8.75 7.21 -0.82
C ARG A 149 9.82 6.16 -0.58
N THR A 150 10.42 5.66 -1.65
CA THR A 150 11.64 4.89 -1.50
C THR A 150 12.64 5.76 -0.73
N PRO A 151 13.24 5.29 0.37
CA PRO A 151 14.36 5.99 0.95
C PRO A 151 15.38 6.15 -0.17
N ASN A 152 15.77 7.38 -0.46
CA ASN A 152 16.91 7.64 -1.33
C ASN A 152 18.01 6.72 -0.83
N LYS A 153 18.40 5.71 -1.62
CA LYS A 153 19.68 5.04 -1.39
C LYS A 153 20.67 6.18 -1.50
N VAL A 154 21.14 6.68 -0.36
CA VAL A 154 22.29 7.55 -0.30
C VAL A 154 23.32 6.77 -1.08
N GLN A 155 23.60 7.19 -2.32
CA GLN A 155 24.81 6.77 -2.99
C GLN A 155 25.87 7.12 -1.96
N ARG A 156 26.42 6.12 -1.28
CA ARG A 156 27.64 6.30 -0.53
C ARG A 156 28.58 6.87 -1.57
N LYS A 157 28.76 8.19 -1.55
CA LYS A 157 29.89 8.82 -2.20
C LYS A 157 31.05 8.09 -1.54
N THR A 158 31.60 7.09 -2.23
CA THR A 158 32.94 6.62 -1.92
C THR A 158 33.75 7.90 -1.77
N PRO A 159 34.36 8.16 -0.61
CA PRO A 159 35.14 9.38 -0.45
C PRO A 159 36.12 9.41 -1.62
N ARG A 160 36.00 10.42 -2.49
CA ARG A 160 37.09 10.68 -3.42
C ARG A 160 38.29 10.95 -2.50
N PRO A 161 39.38 10.16 -2.57
CA PRO A 161 40.54 10.46 -1.76
C PRO A 161 40.95 11.91 -2.07
N GLY A 162 40.95 12.76 -1.04
CA GLY A 162 41.32 14.15 -1.17
C GLY A 162 42.77 14.28 -1.67
N PRO A 163 43.15 15.45 -2.22
CA PRO A 163 44.44 15.62 -2.92
C PRO A 163 45.68 15.42 -2.04
N GLN A 164 45.55 15.32 -0.71
CA GLN A 164 46.68 15.12 0.19
C GLN A 164 47.39 13.75 0.07
N ARG A 165 46.80 12.71 -0.54
CA ARG A 165 47.47 11.39 -0.68
C ARG A 165 48.29 11.20 -1.96
N LEU A 166 48.49 12.24 -2.76
CA LEU A 166 49.43 12.23 -3.89
C LEU A 166 50.79 12.86 -3.56
N ALA A 167 50.94 13.51 -2.42
CA ALA A 167 52.21 14.12 -2.00
C ALA A 167 53.18 13.11 -1.34
N ASP A 168 52.67 12.04 -0.74
CA ASP A 168 53.50 11.02 -0.07
C ASP A 168 53.95 9.90 -1.02
N ALA A 169 53.27 9.71 -2.16
CA ALA A 169 53.65 8.72 -3.18
C ALA A 169 54.61 9.27 -4.27
N ALA A 170 54.93 10.57 -4.24
CA ALA A 170 55.82 11.22 -5.20
C ALA A 170 57.25 11.45 -4.68
N LYS A 171 57.57 11.03 -3.44
CA LYS A 171 58.92 11.16 -2.84
C LYS A 171 59.74 9.87 -2.81
N GLU A 172 59.20 8.73 -3.22
CA GLU A 172 59.94 7.44 -3.19
C GLU A 172 60.47 7.00 -4.57
N ASN A 173 60.29 7.79 -5.63
CA ASN A 173 60.87 7.49 -6.94
C ASN A 173 61.45 8.73 -7.62
N LYS A 174 62.56 9.25 -7.08
CA LYS A 174 63.56 9.95 -7.88
C LYS A 174 64.93 9.85 -7.23
N LYS A 175 65.83 9.18 -7.95
CA LYS A 175 67.29 9.14 -7.84
C LYS A 175 67.91 7.99 -7.03
N THR A 176 67.73 6.77 -7.55
CA THR A 176 68.91 6.00 -7.96
C THR A 176 69.52 6.70 -9.18
N TYR A 177 70.86 6.82 -9.20
CA TYR A 177 71.75 7.50 -10.14
C TYR A 177 72.29 8.88 -9.68
N GLN A 178 73.62 8.82 -9.41
CA GLN A 178 74.62 9.89 -9.31
C GLN A 178 74.60 10.65 -7.97
N ALA A 179 75.43 10.31 -6.98
CA ALA A 179 76.90 10.37 -6.94
C ALA A 179 77.44 11.73 -7.39
N SER A 180 77.53 12.67 -6.44
CA SER A 180 78.67 13.59 -6.26
C SER A 180 78.28 14.76 -5.34
N ALA A 181 79.14 15.01 -4.35
CA ALA A 181 79.51 16.32 -3.80
C ALA A 181 78.43 17.16 -3.11
N GLU A 182 78.60 17.40 -1.79
CA GLU A 182 78.87 18.75 -1.22
C GLU A 182 77.62 19.65 -1.16
N ALA A 183 77.32 20.49 -0.18
CA ALA A 183 77.75 20.85 1.16
C ALA A 183 76.71 21.92 1.62
N ARG A 184 76.73 22.34 2.91
CA ARG A 184 76.22 23.63 3.44
C ARG A 184 74.72 23.71 3.80
N THR A 185 74.39 23.64 5.11
CA THR A 185 74.18 24.75 6.10
C THR A 185 72.86 25.50 5.86
N GLU A 186 71.91 25.44 6.82
CA GLU A 186 71.49 26.55 7.73
C GLU A 186 70.72 27.66 6.97
N ALA A 187 69.63 28.29 7.42
CA ALA A 187 68.94 28.45 8.70
C ALA A 187 67.54 29.05 8.38
N ASP A 188 66.82 29.41 9.46
CA ASP A 188 65.76 30.44 9.55
C ASP A 188 64.39 30.08 8.96
N GLY A 189 63.26 30.41 9.58
CA GLY A 189 62.89 31.21 10.75
C GLY A 189 61.34 31.27 10.71
N GLU A 190 60.64 31.15 11.85
CA GLU A 190 59.83 32.24 12.45
C GLU A 190 58.94 33.00 11.43
N LYS A 191 57.62 33.15 11.57
CA LYS A 191 56.76 33.41 12.75
C LYS A 191 55.29 33.52 12.24
N GLU A 192 54.27 33.09 13.00
CA GLU A 192 53.28 33.94 13.75
C GLU A 192 52.48 34.90 12.84
N GLU A 193 51.15 35.06 12.89
CA GLU A 193 50.15 35.12 13.98
C GLU A 193 48.73 35.11 13.34
N GLN A 194 47.73 34.41 13.91
CA GLN A 194 46.49 34.92 14.60
C GLN A 194 45.58 35.83 13.74
N GLU A 195 44.25 35.61 13.63
CA GLU A 195 43.16 35.78 14.62
C GLU A 195 41.90 35.00 14.11
N LYS A 196 41.23 34.15 14.92
CA LYS A 196 40.06 34.35 15.83
C LYS A 196 38.73 34.80 15.17
N GLU A 197 37.69 33.98 15.40
CA GLU A 197 36.24 34.29 15.64
C GLU A 197 35.50 32.93 15.61
N GLU A 198 35.19 32.26 16.73
CA GLU A 198 34.05 32.41 17.68
C GLU A 198 32.64 32.18 17.07
N GLU A 199 31.89 31.28 17.73
CA GLU A 199 30.42 31.03 17.67
C GLU A 199 29.87 30.29 16.42
N GLN A 200 29.06 29.23 16.48
CA GLN A 200 28.06 28.75 17.43
C GLN A 200 27.98 27.21 17.41
N GLU A 201 28.02 26.59 18.60
CA GLU A 201 27.45 25.26 18.83
C GLU A 201 25.97 25.44 19.21
N GLU A 202 25.07 25.21 18.26
CA GLU A 202 23.68 24.83 18.51
C GLU A 202 23.53 23.41 17.97
N GLN A 203 23.53 22.40 18.83
CA GLN A 203 22.31 21.76 19.34
C GLN A 203 21.27 21.49 18.24
N ASP A 204 21.46 20.36 17.54
CA ASP A 204 20.37 19.54 17.02
C ASP A 204 20.55 18.11 17.56
N GLU A 205 20.58 17.95 18.88
CA GLU A 205 20.13 16.71 19.52
C GLU A 205 18.62 16.82 19.76
N GLU A 206 17.84 16.88 18.67
CA GLU A 206 16.41 16.66 18.74
C GLU A 206 16.10 15.22 18.31
N CYS A 207 15.98 14.37 19.32
CA CYS A 207 14.97 13.31 19.42
C CYS A 207 14.71 12.51 18.12
N ASP A 208 15.55 11.50 17.85
CA ASP A 208 15.23 10.38 16.95
C ASP A 208 14.11 9.53 17.57
N LYS A 209 12.89 10.06 17.54
CA LYS A 209 11.64 9.35 17.87
C LYS A 209 10.75 9.33 16.64
N GLY A 210 10.86 8.25 15.87
CA GLY A 210 9.83 7.83 14.91
C GLY A 210 9.89 8.56 13.59
N ARG A 211 10.92 8.28 12.79
CA ARG A 211 10.91 8.60 11.35
C ARG A 211 9.75 7.85 10.71
N THR A 212 8.61 8.52 10.50
CA THR A 212 7.51 7.96 9.72
C THR A 212 8.03 7.67 8.32
N GLU A 213 7.99 6.39 7.93
CA GLU A 213 8.29 5.95 6.58
C GLU A 213 7.35 6.70 5.63
N GLY A 214 7.88 7.74 4.97
CA GLY A 214 7.05 8.71 4.26
C GLY A 214 6.48 8.10 2.98
N GLY A 215 5.18 8.24 2.76
CA GLY A 215 4.54 8.02 1.47
C GLY A 215 3.56 9.15 1.18
N GLN A 216 2.86 9.08 0.06
CA GLN A 216 1.79 10.02 -0.25
C GLN A 216 0.74 9.37 -1.14
N VAL A 217 -0.47 9.91 -1.10
CA VAL A 217 -1.52 9.60 -2.08
C VAL A 217 -1.12 10.24 -3.41
N VAL A 218 -1.09 9.44 -4.49
CA VAL A 218 -0.68 9.88 -5.83
C VAL A 218 -1.79 9.86 -6.86
N ALA A 219 -2.90 9.18 -6.58
CA ALA A 219 -4.06 9.14 -7.45
C ALA A 219 -5.32 8.84 -6.63
N THR A 220 -6.46 9.24 -7.17
CA THR A 220 -7.78 9.04 -6.57
C THR A 220 -8.78 8.65 -7.66
N LEU A 221 -9.72 7.78 -7.33
CA LEU A 221 -10.92 7.51 -8.12
C LEU A 221 -12.14 7.58 -7.20
N GLU A 222 -13.18 8.30 -7.61
CA GLU A 222 -14.44 8.42 -6.86
C GLU A 222 -15.57 7.73 -7.63
N PHE A 223 -16.49 7.13 -6.87
CA PHE A 223 -17.71 6.52 -7.39
C PHE A 223 -18.91 7.27 -6.82
N ASP A 224 -19.78 7.76 -7.70
CA ASP A 224 -21.03 8.39 -7.31
C ASP A 224 -22.08 7.30 -7.04
N LEU A 225 -22.21 6.90 -5.78
CA LEU A 225 -23.12 5.84 -5.36
C LEU A 225 -24.61 6.19 -5.56
N GLN A 226 -24.95 7.49 -5.69
CA GLN A 226 -26.33 7.91 -5.91
C GLN A 226 -26.70 7.88 -7.38
N LYS A 227 -25.75 8.24 -8.26
CA LYS A 227 -25.90 8.13 -9.70
C LYS A 227 -25.80 6.68 -10.18
N GLU A 228 -24.79 5.95 -9.73
CA GLU A 228 -24.51 4.57 -10.11
C GLU A 228 -24.78 3.62 -8.94
N ARG A 229 -26.03 3.17 -8.84
CA ARG A 229 -26.52 2.36 -7.72
C ARG A 229 -26.17 0.87 -7.81
N PHE A 230 -25.33 0.47 -8.76
CA PHE A 230 -25.04 -0.94 -9.03
C PHE A 230 -24.48 -1.66 -7.78
N SER A 231 -23.48 -1.09 -7.12
CA SER A 231 -22.90 -1.67 -5.89
C SER A 231 -23.90 -1.71 -4.72
N LEU A 232 -24.80 -0.73 -4.63
CA LEU A 232 -25.88 -0.72 -3.64
C LEU A 232 -26.89 -1.85 -3.90
N LYS A 233 -27.28 -2.08 -5.16
CA LYS A 233 -28.18 -3.17 -5.55
C LYS A 233 -27.58 -4.53 -5.21
N ILE A 234 -26.28 -4.74 -5.47
CA ILE A 234 -25.59 -5.97 -5.08
C ILE A 234 -25.59 -6.13 -3.56
N ALA A 235 -25.38 -5.04 -2.80
CA ALA A 235 -25.39 -5.10 -1.35
C ALA A 235 -26.76 -5.48 -0.77
N GLU A 236 -27.83 -4.91 -1.32
CA GLU A 236 -29.21 -5.24 -0.98
C GLU A 236 -29.53 -6.71 -1.26
N MET A 237 -29.24 -7.18 -2.48
CA MET A 237 -29.45 -8.57 -2.88
C MET A 237 -28.75 -9.58 -1.96
N VAL A 238 -27.49 -9.30 -1.59
CA VAL A 238 -26.73 -10.18 -0.68
C VAL A 238 -27.29 -10.16 0.74
N ARG A 239 -27.73 -8.98 1.21
CA ARG A 239 -28.37 -8.84 2.53
C ARG A 239 -29.66 -9.65 2.60
N GLU A 240 -30.53 -9.51 1.61
CA GLU A 240 -31.78 -10.29 1.51
C GLU A 240 -31.52 -11.79 1.50
N ALA A 241 -30.52 -12.24 0.72
CA ALA A 241 -30.13 -13.64 0.68
C ALA A 241 -29.59 -14.15 2.02
N ALA A 242 -28.81 -13.35 2.73
CA ALA A 242 -28.27 -13.68 4.05
C ALA A 242 -29.38 -13.75 5.12
N ASP A 243 -30.32 -12.80 5.09
CA ASP A 243 -31.45 -12.76 6.01
C ASP A 243 -32.38 -13.96 5.79
N ALA A 244 -32.70 -14.28 4.53
CA ALA A 244 -33.51 -15.46 4.19
C ALA A 244 -32.87 -16.77 4.68
N ALA A 245 -31.54 -16.92 4.54
CA ALA A 245 -30.84 -18.09 5.04
C ALA A 245 -30.90 -18.17 6.58
N SER A 246 -30.78 -17.05 7.28
CA SER A 246 -30.88 -16.98 8.74
C SER A 246 -32.29 -17.37 9.23
N THR A 247 -33.34 -16.88 8.57
CA THR A 247 -34.74 -17.24 8.90
C THR A 247 -35.00 -18.74 8.73
N VAL A 248 -34.49 -19.36 7.66
CA VAL A 248 -34.65 -20.81 7.45
C VAL A 248 -33.98 -21.62 8.56
N VAL A 249 -32.79 -21.22 9.00
CA VAL A 249 -32.09 -21.88 10.11
C VAL A 249 -32.88 -21.76 11.41
N ALA A 250 -33.47 -20.60 11.70
CA ALA A 250 -34.29 -20.40 12.89
C ALA A 250 -35.54 -21.31 12.91
N ILE A 251 -36.26 -21.41 11.78
CA ILE A 251 -37.44 -22.28 11.66
C ILE A 251 -37.06 -23.76 11.82
N ALA A 252 -35.93 -24.18 11.24
CA ALA A 252 -35.45 -25.56 11.35
C ALA A 252 -35.07 -25.91 12.81
N ASP A 253 -34.44 -24.99 13.55
CA ASP A 253 -34.07 -25.20 14.95
C ASP A 253 -35.30 -25.22 15.87
N GLU A 254 -36.32 -24.39 15.63
CA GLU A 254 -37.60 -24.44 16.37
C GLU A 254 -38.35 -25.76 16.13
N SER A 255 -38.45 -26.22 14.88
CA SER A 255 -39.10 -27.50 14.55
C SER A 255 -38.40 -28.72 15.14
N SER A 256 -37.09 -28.63 15.39
CA SER A 256 -36.29 -29.69 16.01
C SER A 256 -36.49 -29.75 17.54
N ARG A 257 -36.87 -28.63 18.18
CA ARG A 257 -37.12 -28.54 19.62
C ARG A 257 -38.55 -28.93 20.01
N GLU A 258 -39.54 -28.71 19.14
CA GLU A 258 -40.92 -29.13 19.39
C GLU A 258 -41.16 -30.63 19.16
N GLY A 259 -40.22 -31.32 18.51
CA GLY A 259 -40.28 -32.76 18.22
C GLY A 259 -39.52 -33.67 19.20
N SER A 260 -39.01 -33.14 20.34
CA SER A 260 -38.27 -33.91 21.37
C SER A 260 -39.04 -34.04 22.68
#